data_AF-A0A940A4N7-F1
#
_entry.id   AF-A0A940A4N7-F1
#
_cell.length_a   1.000
_cell.length_b   1.000
_cell.length_c   1.000
_cell.angle_alpha   90.00
_cell.angle_beta   90.00
_cell.angle_gamma   90.00
#
_symmetry.space_group_name_H-M   'P 1'
#
loop_
_entity.id
_entity.type
_entity.pdbx_description
1 polymer ?
#
loop_
_entity_poly.entity_id
_entity_poly.type
_entity_poly.pdbx_seq_one_letter_code
_entity_poly.pdbx_strand_id
1 'polypeptide(L)'
;MLGSRIKELRKKNHLNQDDLAEKIGISRPTLSRWERNEAVPDLEQLRRIADTFGISVAELVEDPDSHDNDPDQKEESQESGGDNVVTEKELEKHPDKKVSKAPLLILLTLFTIAVFSFVLMINFSRDRKETDNTSQTTEETTEDTDLIPRSYHKKSERVTFDIDNVKAPFAQRYRWTVKESRIDVHGLAKALMKDVDYYYNSSEQIYCNKGYPEDPGALTDKCCLYPLFSYSSSKPGRTDWRRLYYPADVDTVDPLDNGYWLSNYRNYKEFAFGSRSDCRDNVISLLSRYIDSDLTSYDVLTFYLDHTEAGYDKTDLSSDDDYYAFCFIANPWQSISADTADKDSDPGEASIIVIYGSDGIVDVRFQKSIKEFGISEEPVGLMDFDELMLKAMTWCYSKDDDSTYEITRAELILDHDTDSSDYVLRPVWRLEATGTGADYQYRFEMLFDAVTGQFIRTVTIERTVTIEPAGN
;
A
#
# COMPACT_ATOMS: atom_id res chain seq x y z
N MET A 1 1.16 31.76 17.56
CA MET A 1 0.50 30.60 16.88
C MET A 1 -0.25 31.04 15.61
N LEU A 2 0.15 30.51 14.45
CA LEU A 2 -0.25 30.93 13.09
C LEU A 2 -1.76 30.94 12.80
N GLY A 3 -2.52 29.91 13.21
CA GLY A 3 -3.96 29.83 12.94
C GLY A 3 -4.76 30.97 13.58
N SER A 4 -4.36 31.39 14.78
CA SER A 4 -4.94 32.55 15.46
C SER A 4 -4.66 33.85 14.72
N ARG A 5 -3.47 33.99 14.13
CA ARG A 5 -3.05 35.16 13.35
C ARG A 5 -3.83 35.28 12.03
N ILE A 6 -4.01 34.18 11.31
CA ILE A 6 -4.85 34.12 10.09
C ILE A 6 -6.28 34.57 10.42
N LYS A 7 -6.84 34.05 11.52
CA LYS A 7 -8.18 34.41 11.98
C LYS A 7 -8.31 35.88 12.38
N GLU A 8 -7.28 36.44 13.01
CA GLU A 8 -7.20 37.85 13.39
C GLU A 8 -7.19 38.75 12.15
N LEU A 9 -6.26 38.51 11.21
CA LEU A 9 -6.13 39.27 9.97
C LEU A 9 -7.41 39.19 9.12
N ARG A 10 -8.03 38.01 9.04
CA ARG A 10 -9.32 37.84 8.37
C ARG A 10 -10.41 38.73 8.97
N LYS A 11 -10.54 38.73 10.30
CA LYS A 11 -11.53 39.55 11.01
C LYS A 11 -11.25 41.04 10.87
N LYS A 12 -9.98 41.45 10.92
CA LYS A 12 -9.53 42.84 10.74
C LYS A 12 -9.88 43.37 9.34
N ASN A 13 -9.89 42.49 8.34
CA ASN A 13 -10.29 42.78 6.97
C ASN A 13 -11.79 42.56 6.70
N HIS A 14 -12.60 42.35 7.74
CA HIS A 14 -14.06 42.14 7.64
C HIS A 14 -14.49 40.97 6.75
N LEU A 15 -13.65 39.95 6.61
CA LEU A 15 -13.94 38.74 5.82
C LEU A 15 -14.55 37.64 6.68
N ASN A 16 -15.53 36.91 6.16
CA ASN A 16 -15.95 35.63 6.73
C ASN A 16 -15.02 34.50 6.21
N GLN A 17 -15.15 33.28 6.76
CA GLN A 17 -14.27 32.16 6.36
C GLN A 17 -14.49 31.75 4.88
N ASP A 18 -15.71 31.84 4.37
CA ASP A 18 -16.02 31.56 2.97
C ASP A 18 -15.33 32.58 2.05
N ASP A 19 -15.38 33.87 2.39
CA ASP A 19 -14.78 34.95 1.59
C ASP A 19 -13.25 34.80 1.49
N LEU A 20 -12.57 34.46 2.58
CA LEU A 20 -11.11 34.28 2.57
C LEU A 20 -10.73 32.99 1.83
N ALA A 21 -11.50 31.91 2.03
CA ALA A 21 -11.25 30.64 1.35
C ALA A 21 -11.38 30.78 -0.17
N GLU A 22 -12.40 31.50 -0.64
CA GLU A 22 -12.59 31.82 -2.05
C GLU A 22 -11.43 32.68 -2.60
N LYS A 23 -11.01 33.72 -1.86
CA LYS A 23 -9.90 34.60 -2.27
C LYS A 23 -8.57 33.87 -2.46
N ILE A 24 -8.26 32.87 -1.64
CA ILE A 24 -6.99 32.12 -1.71
C ILE A 24 -7.13 30.78 -2.47
N GLY A 25 -8.32 30.47 -2.99
CA GLY A 25 -8.57 29.31 -3.85
C GLY A 25 -8.62 27.97 -3.11
N ILE A 26 -9.16 27.93 -1.89
CA ILE A 26 -9.29 26.70 -1.08
C ILE A 26 -10.72 26.48 -0.60
N SER A 27 -10.97 25.32 -0.01
CA SER A 27 -12.26 25.05 0.64
C SER A 27 -12.37 25.73 2.01
N ARG A 28 -13.57 26.21 2.36
CA ARG A 28 -13.87 26.76 3.70
C ARG A 28 -13.55 25.79 4.85
N PRO A 29 -13.81 24.46 4.76
CA PRO A 29 -13.33 23.49 5.75
C PRO A 29 -11.81 23.50 5.94
N THR A 30 -11.04 23.64 4.86
CA THR A 30 -9.56 23.75 4.92
C THR A 30 -9.15 24.98 5.72
N LEU A 31 -9.71 26.15 5.40
CA LEU A 31 -9.43 27.38 6.17
C LEU A 31 -9.82 27.25 7.65
N SER A 32 -10.95 26.61 7.94
CA SER A 32 -11.42 26.38 9.32
C SER A 32 -10.46 25.49 10.12
N ARG A 33 -9.82 24.50 9.49
CA ARG A 33 -8.78 23.67 10.15
C ARG A 33 -7.52 24.49 10.43
N TRP A 34 -7.10 25.35 9.52
CA TRP A 34 -5.95 26.24 9.74
C TRP A 34 -6.19 27.21 10.88
N GLU A 35 -7.35 27.88 10.92
CA GLU A 35 -7.69 28.80 12.01
C GLU A 35 -7.81 28.14 13.39
N ARG A 36 -7.97 26.81 13.42
CA ARG A 36 -8.00 26.00 14.66
C ARG A 36 -6.66 25.33 14.98
N ASN A 37 -5.61 25.58 14.17
CA ASN A 37 -4.30 24.92 14.26
C ASN A 37 -4.38 23.37 14.15
N GLU A 38 -5.41 22.84 13.47
CA GLU A 38 -5.56 21.40 13.22
C GLU A 38 -4.82 20.95 11.95
N ALA A 39 -4.45 21.92 11.11
CA ALA A 39 -3.62 21.75 9.91
C ALA A 39 -2.81 23.03 9.70
N VAL A 40 -1.69 22.94 8.99
CA VAL A 40 -0.81 24.08 8.69
C VAL A 40 -0.83 24.31 7.18
N PRO A 41 -1.00 25.57 6.71
CA PRO A 41 -0.89 25.87 5.29
C PRO A 41 0.54 25.63 4.79
N ASP A 42 0.67 25.13 3.57
CA ASP A 42 1.96 25.01 2.87
C ASP A 42 2.54 26.39 2.49
N LEU A 43 3.76 26.42 1.95
CA LEU A 43 4.44 27.68 1.60
C LEU A 43 3.68 28.50 0.55
N GLU A 44 3.05 27.85 -0.44
CA GLU A 44 2.31 28.53 -1.50
C GLU A 44 1.00 29.12 -0.94
N GLN A 45 0.33 28.40 -0.05
CA GLN A 45 -0.85 28.86 0.67
C GLN A 45 -0.52 30.01 1.63
N LEU A 46 0.62 29.94 2.34
CA LEU A 46 1.14 31.02 3.17
C LEU A 46 1.39 32.28 2.35
N ARG A 47 1.98 32.15 1.15
CA ARG A 47 2.16 33.28 0.22
C ARG A 47 0.84 33.89 -0.19
N ARG A 48 -0.16 33.09 -0.58
CA ARG A 48 -1.49 33.59 -0.96
C ARG A 48 -2.20 34.30 0.19
N ILE A 49 -2.06 33.80 1.42
CA ILE A 49 -2.61 34.45 2.62
C ILE A 49 -1.91 35.80 2.84
N ALA A 50 -0.57 35.81 2.77
CA ALA A 50 0.24 37.02 2.94
C ALA A 50 -0.10 38.08 1.89
N ASP A 51 -0.19 37.68 0.60
CA ASP A 51 -0.60 38.53 -0.52
C ASP A 51 -2.01 39.08 -0.34
N THR A 52 -2.95 38.26 0.16
CA THR A 52 -4.34 38.69 0.43
C THR A 52 -4.42 39.78 1.49
N PHE A 53 -3.50 39.78 2.46
CA PHE A 53 -3.45 40.75 3.55
C PHE A 53 -2.42 41.87 3.33
N GLY A 54 -1.61 41.80 2.27
CA GLY A 54 -0.58 42.79 1.96
C GLY A 54 0.59 42.80 2.95
N ILE A 55 0.91 41.65 3.55
CA ILE A 55 2.02 41.47 4.51
C ILE A 55 3.05 40.50 3.94
N SER A 56 4.23 40.43 4.56
CA SER A 56 5.21 39.39 4.22
C SER A 56 4.83 38.04 4.85
N VAL A 57 5.33 36.94 4.27
CA VAL A 57 5.17 35.60 4.89
C VAL A 57 5.85 35.56 6.28
N ALA A 58 6.95 36.29 6.47
CA ALA A 58 7.61 36.41 7.77
C ALA A 58 6.66 37.07 8.80
N GLU A 59 6.04 38.20 8.45
CA GLU A 59 5.09 38.94 9.31
C GLU A 59 3.80 38.14 9.61
N LEU A 60 3.44 37.21 8.72
CA LEU A 60 2.31 36.29 8.94
C LEU A 60 2.62 35.21 10.00
N VAL A 61 3.90 34.81 10.11
CA VAL A 61 4.36 33.71 10.96
C VAL A 61 4.98 34.21 12.29
N GLU A 62 5.35 35.48 12.37
CA GLU A 62 5.89 36.12 13.59
C GLU A 62 4.87 36.11 14.76
N ASP A 63 5.36 35.79 15.95
CA ASP A 63 4.56 35.76 17.18
C ASP A 63 4.39 37.20 17.72
N PRO A 64 3.17 37.64 18.08
CA PRO A 64 2.92 39.01 18.55
C PRO A 64 3.59 39.34 19.90
N ASP A 65 4.24 38.36 20.54
CA ASP A 65 4.96 38.52 21.81
C ASP A 65 6.45 38.89 21.63
N SER A 66 6.95 39.00 20.39
CA SER A 66 8.32 39.47 20.12
C SER A 66 8.35 40.94 19.69
N HIS A 67 8.04 41.85 20.61
CA HIS A 67 8.40 43.26 20.46
C HIS A 67 8.92 43.83 21.79
N ASP A 68 10.25 43.84 21.92
CA ASP A 68 10.96 44.92 22.61
C ASP A 68 11.53 45.88 21.54
N ASN A 69 11.43 47.17 21.83
CA ASN A 69 11.70 48.32 20.97
C ASN A 69 13.14 48.39 20.39
N ASP A 70 13.33 48.89 19.16
CA ASP A 70 13.93 50.23 18.89
C ASP A 70 13.84 50.58 17.37
N PRO A 71 13.64 51.86 16.98
CA PRO A 71 13.56 52.31 15.59
C PRO A 71 14.84 53.01 15.14
N ASP A 72 15.58 52.46 14.18
CA ASP A 72 16.40 53.25 13.25
C ASP A 72 17.11 52.32 12.25
N GLN A 73 16.83 52.46 10.97
CA GLN A 73 17.81 52.92 9.96
C GLN A 73 17.25 52.89 8.54
N LYS A 74 17.58 53.97 7.85
CA LYS A 74 17.21 54.41 6.50
C LYS A 74 18.19 53.91 5.43
N GLU A 75 17.67 53.95 4.18
CA GLU A 75 18.36 54.22 2.89
C GLU A 75 19.35 53.11 2.42
N GLU A 76 19.50 52.75 1.14
CA GLU A 76 19.60 53.47 -0.14
C GLU A 76 19.08 52.56 -1.30
N SER A 77 18.25 53.01 -2.25
CA SER A 77 18.56 53.60 -3.59
C SER A 77 19.40 52.67 -4.50
N GLN A 78 19.09 52.39 -5.78
CA GLN A 78 18.83 53.25 -6.95
C GLN A 78 18.25 52.38 -8.11
N GLU A 79 17.18 52.79 -8.80
CA GLU A 79 17.12 53.59 -10.05
C GLU A 79 17.45 52.86 -11.37
N SER A 80 16.44 52.78 -12.23
CA SER A 80 16.42 53.26 -13.62
C SER A 80 15.06 52.84 -14.21
N GLY A 81 14.16 53.68 -14.70
CA GLY A 81 14.27 55.01 -15.29
C GLY A 81 13.44 54.97 -16.58
N GLY A 82 12.46 55.87 -16.73
CA GLY A 82 11.77 56.08 -18.00
C GLY A 82 10.29 56.46 -17.92
N ASP A 83 10.02 57.75 -17.69
CA ASP A 83 8.73 58.42 -17.91
C ASP A 83 8.25 58.37 -19.37
N ASN A 84 6.92 58.33 -19.60
CA ASN A 84 6.17 59.51 -20.05
C ASN A 84 4.69 59.25 -20.43
N VAL A 85 3.83 60.11 -19.86
CA VAL A 85 2.72 60.88 -20.50
C VAL A 85 1.38 60.18 -20.81
N VAL A 86 0.44 60.41 -19.87
CA VAL A 86 -0.91 61.01 -19.99
C VAL A 86 -1.58 61.03 -21.39
N THR A 87 -2.81 60.52 -21.49
CA THR A 87 -4.01 61.34 -21.77
C THR A 87 -5.32 60.54 -21.67
N GLU A 88 -6.26 61.07 -20.89
CA GLU A 88 -7.69 60.76 -20.93
C GLU A 88 -8.30 61.15 -22.27
N LYS A 89 -9.36 60.42 -22.66
CA LYS A 89 -10.61 61.01 -23.17
C LYS A 89 -11.76 60.00 -23.23
N GLU A 90 -12.83 60.32 -22.50
CA GLU A 90 -14.20 59.81 -22.72
C GLU A 90 -14.81 60.37 -24.02
N LEU A 91 -15.66 59.60 -24.70
CA LEU A 91 -17.01 60.04 -25.15
C LEU A 91 -17.90 58.89 -25.72
N GLU A 92 -19.05 58.69 -25.05
CA GLU A 92 -20.43 58.45 -25.51
C GLU A 92 -20.86 57.38 -26.58
N LYS A 93 -21.64 56.40 -26.07
CA LYS A 93 -22.97 55.82 -26.44
C LYS A 93 -23.57 55.72 -27.89
N HIS A 94 -23.92 54.45 -28.22
CA HIS A 94 -25.14 53.82 -28.83
C HIS A 94 -25.62 54.12 -30.30
N PRO A 95 -26.43 53.24 -31.00
CA PRO A 95 -27.04 51.92 -30.66
C PRO A 95 -27.02 50.77 -31.74
N ASP A 96 -27.33 49.53 -31.31
CA ASP A 96 -28.10 48.41 -31.94
C ASP A 96 -27.78 47.77 -33.34
N LYS A 97 -27.33 46.49 -33.35
CA LYS A 97 -28.06 45.23 -33.74
C LYS A 97 -27.15 44.04 -34.18
N LYS A 98 -27.25 42.95 -33.39
CA LYS A 98 -27.03 41.48 -33.58
C LYS A 98 -26.40 40.91 -34.87
N VAL A 99 -25.38 40.06 -34.72
CA VAL A 99 -25.36 38.59 -35.06
C VAL A 99 -24.32 37.89 -34.15
N SER A 100 -24.68 36.81 -33.43
CA SER A 100 -23.78 36.11 -32.49
C SER A 100 -22.78 35.21 -33.23
N LYS A 101 -21.47 35.39 -32.98
CA LYS A 101 -20.38 34.52 -33.46
C LYS A 101 -20.09 33.32 -32.52
N ALA A 102 -20.99 33.04 -31.57
CA ALA A 102 -20.81 32.01 -30.55
C ALA A 102 -20.55 30.57 -31.09
N PRO A 103 -21.16 30.08 -32.19
CA PRO A 103 -20.90 28.70 -32.64
C PRO A 103 -19.52 28.53 -33.30
N LEU A 104 -18.92 29.59 -33.85
CA LEU A 104 -17.60 29.52 -34.49
C LEU A 104 -16.48 29.38 -33.46
N LEU A 105 -16.62 30.04 -32.30
CA LEU A 105 -15.65 29.96 -31.21
C LEU A 105 -15.65 28.57 -30.56
N ILE A 106 -16.83 27.96 -30.37
CA ILE A 106 -16.93 26.60 -29.81
C ILE A 106 -16.31 25.58 -30.76
N LEU A 107 -16.54 25.71 -32.07
CA LEU A 107 -15.93 24.83 -33.07
C LEU A 107 -14.40 24.98 -33.10
N LEU A 108 -13.90 26.21 -32.96
CA LEU A 108 -12.47 26.49 -32.89
C LEU A 108 -11.85 25.86 -31.63
N THR A 109 -12.51 25.96 -30.47
CA THR A 109 -12.03 25.35 -29.23
C THR A 109 -12.01 23.82 -29.28
N LEU A 110 -13.04 23.20 -29.89
CA LEU A 110 -13.09 21.75 -30.07
C LEU A 110 -11.99 21.28 -31.04
N PHE A 111 -11.72 22.06 -32.09
CA PHE A 111 -10.63 21.77 -33.02
C PHE A 111 -9.26 21.86 -32.35
N THR A 112 -9.02 22.88 -31.50
CA THR A 112 -7.75 22.99 -30.77
C THR A 112 -7.55 21.83 -29.77
N ILE A 113 -8.60 21.39 -29.09
CA ILE A 113 -8.54 20.23 -28.18
C ILE A 113 -8.24 18.95 -28.97
N ALA A 114 -8.90 18.72 -30.10
CA ALA A 114 -8.67 17.54 -30.94
C ALA A 114 -7.23 17.49 -31.49
N VAL A 115 -6.68 18.62 -31.92
CA VAL A 115 -5.29 18.71 -32.38
C VAL A 115 -4.33 18.43 -31.22
N PHE A 116 -4.59 18.96 -30.02
CA PHE A 116 -3.77 18.69 -28.84
C PHE A 116 -3.80 17.22 -28.42
N SER A 117 -4.99 16.60 -28.37
CA SER A 117 -5.14 15.16 -28.10
C SER A 117 -4.45 14.29 -29.16
N PHE A 118 -4.46 14.71 -30.43
CA PHE A 118 -3.77 14.01 -31.50
C PHE A 118 -2.24 14.14 -31.39
N VAL A 119 -1.72 15.29 -30.99
CA VAL A 119 -0.29 15.49 -30.70
C VAL A 119 0.15 14.66 -29.49
N LEU A 120 -0.66 14.62 -28.42
CA LEU A 120 -0.42 13.73 -27.29
C LEU A 120 -0.43 12.26 -27.71
N MET A 121 -1.39 11.84 -28.54
CA MET A 121 -1.45 10.48 -29.07
C MET A 121 -0.22 10.14 -29.93
N ILE A 122 0.28 11.07 -30.75
CA ILE A 122 1.52 10.88 -31.51
C ILE A 122 2.71 10.72 -30.57
N ASN A 123 2.86 11.60 -29.58
CA ASN A 123 3.95 11.51 -28.58
C ASN A 123 3.88 10.19 -27.79
N PHE A 124 2.68 9.80 -27.32
CA PHE A 124 2.47 8.55 -26.59
C PHE A 124 2.66 7.29 -27.46
N SER A 125 2.33 7.39 -28.76
CA SER A 125 2.58 6.31 -29.73
C SER A 125 4.05 6.21 -30.13
N ARG A 126 4.82 7.28 -29.93
CA ARG A 126 6.26 7.34 -30.17
C ARG A 126 7.01 6.69 -29.00
N ASP A 127 6.57 6.91 -27.76
CA ASP A 127 7.08 6.21 -26.56
C ASP A 127 6.93 4.67 -26.66
N ARG A 128 5.82 4.17 -27.22
CA ARG A 128 5.64 2.72 -27.44
C ARG A 128 6.57 2.12 -28.50
N LYS A 129 7.11 2.92 -29.43
CA LYS A 129 8.00 2.40 -30.48
C LYS A 129 9.47 2.41 -30.09
N GLU A 130 9.84 3.15 -29.05
CA GLU A 130 11.20 3.15 -28.49
C GLU A 130 11.41 2.06 -27.42
N THR A 131 10.34 1.44 -26.90
CA THR A 131 10.43 0.38 -25.88
C THR A 131 10.69 -1.03 -26.42
N ASP A 132 10.62 -1.25 -27.74
CA ASP A 132 10.88 -2.58 -28.36
C ASP A 132 12.32 -2.76 -28.88
N ASN A 133 13.18 -1.75 -28.80
CA ASN A 133 14.59 -1.90 -29.15
C ASN A 133 15.47 -0.99 -28.29
N THR A 134 16.14 -1.59 -27.30
CA THR A 134 17.39 -1.18 -26.62
C THR A 134 17.25 -1.34 -25.11
N SER A 135 17.72 -2.49 -24.60
CA SER A 135 18.17 -2.59 -23.22
C SER A 135 19.33 -1.61 -23.02
N GLN A 136 19.09 -0.47 -22.39
CA GLN A 136 20.13 0.29 -21.70
C GLN A 136 19.51 1.33 -20.76
N THR A 137 19.98 1.24 -19.51
CA THR A 137 19.96 2.22 -18.42
C THR A 137 19.54 3.63 -18.85
N THR A 138 18.40 4.11 -18.35
CA THR A 138 18.12 5.54 -18.33
C THR A 138 17.80 5.92 -16.90
N GLU A 139 18.70 6.71 -16.32
CA GLU A 139 18.51 7.43 -15.07
C GLU A 139 17.30 8.36 -15.23
N GLU A 140 16.20 8.02 -14.55
CA GLU A 140 15.13 9.00 -14.30
C GLU A 140 15.62 9.95 -13.21
N THR A 141 15.90 11.17 -13.65
CA THR A 141 16.06 12.34 -12.79
C THR A 141 14.67 12.79 -12.38
N THR A 142 14.19 12.33 -11.22
CA THR A 142 13.07 12.93 -10.50
C THR A 142 13.64 13.83 -9.41
N GLU A 143 13.45 15.14 -9.59
CA GLU A 143 13.67 16.14 -8.55
C GLU A 143 12.82 15.77 -7.30
N ASP A 144 13.48 15.82 -6.13
CA ASP A 144 12.99 15.55 -4.76
C ASP A 144 13.09 14.10 -4.21
N THR A 145 14.20 13.41 -4.49
CA THR A 145 14.59 12.14 -3.83
C THR A 145 16.05 12.18 -3.38
N ASP A 146 16.40 12.68 -2.18
CA ASP A 146 17.78 12.50 -1.66
C ASP A 146 17.96 12.80 -0.15
N LEU A 147 17.49 11.90 0.72
CA LEU A 147 17.93 11.85 2.14
C LEU A 147 18.30 10.44 2.62
N ILE A 148 18.08 9.40 1.81
CA ILE A 148 18.50 8.03 2.14
C ILE A 148 19.67 7.66 1.23
N PRO A 149 20.87 7.41 1.79
CA PRO A 149 22.02 7.09 0.98
C PRO A 149 21.90 5.67 0.41
N ARG A 150 22.50 5.42 -0.76
CA ARG A 150 22.52 4.07 -1.38
C ARG A 150 23.41 3.10 -0.58
N SER A 151 24.48 3.61 0.00
CA SER A 151 25.40 2.87 0.87
C SER A 151 25.83 3.75 2.04
N TYR A 152 26.28 3.13 3.13
CA TYR A 152 26.69 3.85 4.34
C TYR A 152 27.86 3.15 5.03
N HIS A 153 28.98 3.85 5.14
CA HIS A 153 30.21 3.34 5.74
C HIS A 153 30.73 4.31 6.78
N LYS A 154 30.85 3.85 8.03
CA LYS A 154 31.38 4.65 9.14
C LYS A 154 31.98 3.74 10.19
N LYS A 155 33.13 4.13 10.74
CA LYS A 155 33.82 3.33 11.76
C LYS A 155 34.04 4.15 13.03
N SER A 156 33.80 3.52 14.16
CA SER A 156 34.15 3.98 15.50
C SER A 156 34.98 2.92 16.22
N GLU A 157 35.32 3.15 17.48
CA GLU A 157 36.13 2.20 18.27
C GLU A 157 35.45 0.84 18.41
N ARG A 158 34.14 0.83 18.69
CA ARG A 158 33.38 -0.42 18.95
C ARG A 158 32.32 -0.73 17.90
N VAL A 159 31.93 0.22 17.06
CA VAL A 159 30.85 0.05 16.08
C VAL A 159 31.33 0.38 14.68
N THR A 160 31.12 -0.52 13.74
CA THR A 160 31.38 -0.33 12.31
C THR A 160 30.08 -0.48 11.53
N PHE A 161 29.80 0.47 10.65
CA PHE A 161 28.77 0.37 9.63
C PHE A 161 29.47 0.10 8.30
N ASP A 162 29.07 -0.97 7.63
CA ASP A 162 29.53 -1.36 6.32
C ASP A 162 28.34 -1.83 5.49
N ILE A 163 27.50 -0.87 5.07
CA ILE A 163 26.21 -1.15 4.42
C ILE A 163 26.34 -0.79 2.94
N ASP A 164 26.48 -1.78 2.08
CA ASP A 164 26.65 -1.57 0.63
C ASP A 164 25.36 -1.19 -0.10
N ASN A 165 24.20 -1.64 0.40
CA ASN A 165 22.92 -1.47 -0.26
C ASN A 165 21.80 -1.21 0.76
N VAL A 166 21.52 0.07 1.00
CA VAL A 166 20.39 0.50 1.82
C VAL A 166 19.10 0.31 1.01
N LYS A 167 18.19 -0.53 1.52
CA LYS A 167 16.91 -0.79 0.87
C LYS A 167 15.82 0.06 1.49
N ALA A 168 15.25 1.00 0.74
CA ALA A 168 14.13 1.82 1.22
C ALA A 168 13.04 2.00 0.15
N PRO A 169 12.27 0.93 -0.16
CA PRO A 169 11.12 0.98 -1.06
C PRO A 169 10.19 2.15 -0.75
N PHE A 170 9.81 2.89 -1.79
CA PHE A 170 9.02 4.12 -1.62
C PHE A 170 7.66 3.88 -0.95
N ALA A 171 6.95 2.79 -1.26
CA ALA A 171 5.65 2.53 -0.66
C ALA A 171 5.71 2.21 0.85
N GLN A 172 6.87 1.78 1.35
CA GLN A 172 7.08 1.56 2.78
C GLN A 172 7.30 2.86 3.55
N ARG A 173 7.31 4.01 2.86
CA ARG A 173 7.29 5.33 3.49
C ARG A 173 5.89 5.78 3.88
N TYR A 174 4.85 5.01 3.60
CA TYR A 174 3.47 5.37 3.94
C TYR A 174 3.02 4.72 5.24
N ARG A 175 2.00 5.30 5.89
CA ARG A 175 1.27 4.59 6.94
C ARG A 175 0.23 3.71 6.29
N TRP A 176 0.14 2.48 6.78
CA TRP A 176 -0.82 1.53 6.27
C TRP A 176 -1.75 1.09 7.39
N THR A 177 -3.04 1.02 7.07
CA THR A 177 -4.05 0.46 7.95
C THR A 177 -4.43 -0.92 7.42
N VAL A 178 -4.37 -1.91 8.29
CA VAL A 178 -4.82 -3.26 7.99
C VAL A 178 -6.05 -3.52 8.82
N LYS A 179 -7.15 -3.89 8.16
CA LYS A 179 -8.38 -4.29 8.82
C LYS A 179 -8.76 -5.70 8.44
N GLU A 180 -9.38 -6.41 9.36
CA GLU A 180 -9.98 -7.69 9.02
C GLU A 180 -11.24 -7.50 8.17
N SER A 181 -11.27 -8.13 7.01
CA SER A 181 -12.36 -8.02 6.06
C SER A 181 -13.57 -8.82 6.51
N ARG A 182 -14.75 -8.25 6.31
CA ARG A 182 -16.01 -8.97 6.50
C ARG A 182 -16.30 -9.86 5.31
N ILE A 183 -16.83 -11.05 5.58
CA ILE A 183 -17.20 -12.03 4.56
C ILE A 183 -18.67 -12.41 4.75
N ASP A 184 -19.50 -12.17 3.74
CA ASP A 184 -20.84 -12.74 3.63
C ASP A 184 -20.74 -14.19 3.13
N VAL A 185 -20.35 -15.08 4.05
CA VAL A 185 -20.17 -16.51 3.78
C VAL A 185 -21.47 -17.14 3.24
N HIS A 186 -22.62 -16.70 3.72
CA HIS A 186 -23.92 -17.23 3.29
C HIS A 186 -24.28 -16.80 1.87
N GLY A 187 -24.13 -15.51 1.56
CA GLY A 187 -24.33 -14.97 0.22
C GLY A 187 -23.39 -15.61 -0.79
N LEU A 188 -22.12 -15.79 -0.41
CA LEU A 188 -21.12 -16.46 -1.24
C LEU A 188 -21.49 -17.93 -1.50
N ALA A 189 -21.87 -18.68 -0.46
CA ALA A 189 -22.31 -20.07 -0.60
C ALA A 189 -23.50 -20.18 -1.57
N LYS A 190 -24.48 -19.28 -1.46
CA LYS A 190 -25.65 -19.21 -2.35
C LYS A 190 -25.27 -18.89 -3.80
N ALA A 191 -24.30 -18.00 -3.99
CA ALA A 191 -23.82 -17.65 -5.31
C ALA A 191 -23.06 -18.79 -5.98
N LEU A 192 -22.33 -19.58 -5.20
CA LEU A 192 -21.59 -20.75 -5.66
C LEU A 192 -22.52 -21.93 -5.95
N MET A 193 -23.60 -22.13 -5.19
CA MET A 193 -24.42 -23.36 -5.21
C MET A 193 -25.84 -23.14 -5.78
N LYS A 194 -25.95 -22.41 -6.89
CA LYS A 194 -27.23 -21.96 -7.49
C LYS A 194 -28.29 -23.05 -7.74
N ASP A 195 -27.91 -24.32 -7.82
CA ASP A 195 -28.79 -25.45 -8.20
C ASP A 195 -29.07 -26.45 -7.06
N VAL A 196 -28.86 -26.05 -5.81
CA VAL A 196 -29.02 -26.92 -4.64
C VAL A 196 -30.20 -26.48 -3.77
N ASP A 197 -31.16 -27.37 -3.53
CA ASP A 197 -32.24 -27.16 -2.56
C ASP A 197 -31.67 -27.14 -1.14
N TYR A 198 -31.67 -25.96 -0.50
CA TYR A 198 -31.23 -25.76 0.88
C TYR A 198 -32.25 -26.30 1.89
N TYR A 199 -31.80 -27.03 2.92
CA TYR A 199 -32.62 -27.32 4.11
C TYR A 199 -32.16 -26.44 5.27
N TYR A 200 -33.06 -25.56 5.73
CA TYR A 200 -32.90 -24.75 6.94
C TYR A 200 -33.37 -25.57 8.16
N ASN A 201 -32.52 -25.75 9.17
CA ASN A 201 -32.98 -26.06 10.52
C ASN A 201 -32.89 -24.79 11.38
N SER A 202 -33.92 -24.53 12.18
CA SER A 202 -34.17 -23.34 13.01
C SER A 202 -33.21 -23.16 14.20
N SER A 203 -32.01 -23.70 14.12
CA SER A 203 -30.95 -23.60 15.13
C SER A 203 -29.59 -23.54 14.42
N GLU A 204 -29.28 -22.37 13.87
CA GLU A 204 -27.96 -21.80 13.47
C GLU A 204 -26.77 -22.71 13.07
N GLN A 205 -26.94 -23.89 12.47
CA GLN A 205 -25.85 -24.65 11.86
C GLN A 205 -26.25 -25.17 10.48
N ILE A 206 -25.55 -24.75 9.42
CA ILE A 206 -25.85 -25.12 8.03
C ILE A 206 -24.97 -26.31 7.59
N TYR A 207 -25.57 -27.30 6.91
CA TYR A 207 -24.93 -28.51 6.36
C TYR A 207 -25.39 -28.78 4.92
N CYS A 208 -24.52 -29.37 4.09
CA CYS A 208 -24.90 -30.30 3.00
C CYS A 208 -23.78 -31.36 2.86
N ASN A 209 -24.02 -32.65 3.16
CA ASN A 209 -24.75 -33.64 2.36
C ASN A 209 -25.49 -34.71 3.22
N LYS A 210 -26.56 -35.31 2.66
CA LYS A 210 -27.27 -36.51 3.16
C LYS A 210 -26.28 -37.68 3.30
N GLY A 211 -25.86 -38.03 4.52
CA GLY A 211 -25.07 -39.26 4.66
C GLY A 211 -24.38 -39.60 5.97
N TYR A 212 -24.63 -38.96 7.11
CA TYR A 212 -24.10 -39.45 8.40
C TYR A 212 -25.09 -39.20 9.57
N PRO A 213 -25.25 -40.15 10.52
CA PRO A 213 -26.32 -40.11 11.50
C PRO A 213 -25.91 -39.44 12.83
N GLU A 214 -26.89 -38.71 13.39
CA GLU A 214 -27.27 -38.73 14.82
C GLU A 214 -26.24 -38.26 15.87
N ASP A 215 -26.01 -36.94 16.00
CA ASP A 215 -26.13 -36.20 17.29
C ASP A 215 -25.84 -34.69 17.08
N PRO A 216 -26.86 -33.82 17.06
CA PRO A 216 -26.70 -32.37 16.98
C PRO A 216 -25.97 -31.73 18.19
N GLY A 217 -25.86 -32.44 19.31
CA GLY A 217 -25.32 -31.92 20.57
C GLY A 217 -23.79 -31.91 20.69
N ALA A 218 -23.07 -32.48 19.72
CA ALA A 218 -21.60 -32.62 19.78
C ALA A 218 -20.83 -31.50 19.06
N LEU A 219 -21.52 -30.56 18.42
CA LEU A 219 -20.93 -29.57 17.49
C LEU A 219 -20.65 -28.20 18.10
N THR A 220 -20.79 -28.04 19.41
CA THR A 220 -20.74 -26.70 20.02
C THR A 220 -19.36 -26.22 20.44
N ASP A 221 -18.26 -26.99 20.34
CA ASP A 221 -16.99 -26.49 20.92
C ASP A 221 -15.67 -26.98 20.31
N LYS A 222 -15.62 -27.74 19.21
CA LYS A 222 -14.33 -28.19 18.64
C LYS A 222 -14.32 -28.26 17.11
N CYS A 223 -13.30 -27.60 16.53
CA CYS A 223 -12.73 -27.77 15.18
C CYS A 223 -13.64 -28.40 14.12
N CYS A 224 -14.22 -27.59 13.24
CA CYS A 224 -14.77 -28.11 12.00
C CYS A 224 -13.67 -28.23 10.93
N LEU A 225 -13.04 -29.39 10.87
CA LEU A 225 -12.22 -29.92 9.76
C LEU A 225 -13.07 -30.25 8.49
N TYR A 226 -14.23 -29.61 8.32
CA TYR A 226 -15.21 -29.96 7.29
C TYR A 226 -15.57 -28.74 6.45
N PRO A 227 -15.80 -28.90 5.12
CA PRO A 227 -16.28 -27.79 4.30
C PRO A 227 -17.60 -27.28 4.89
N LEU A 228 -17.70 -25.95 5.10
CA LEU A 228 -18.96 -25.33 5.54
C LEU A 228 -20.10 -25.69 4.59
N PHE A 229 -19.77 -25.88 3.31
CA PHE A 229 -20.69 -26.36 2.31
C PHE A 229 -19.99 -27.30 1.32
N SER A 230 -20.57 -28.49 1.10
CA SER A 230 -20.18 -29.38 0.01
C SER A 230 -21.42 -29.82 -0.78
N TYR A 231 -21.37 -29.70 -2.09
CA TYR A 231 -22.40 -30.23 -2.98
C TYR A 231 -21.76 -31.20 -3.95
N SER A 232 -22.42 -32.34 -4.18
CA SER A 232 -22.08 -33.31 -5.20
C SER A 232 -23.35 -33.60 -5.99
N SER A 233 -23.39 -33.14 -7.25
CA SER A 233 -24.43 -33.56 -8.19
C SER A 233 -24.02 -34.92 -8.75
N SER A 234 -24.79 -35.96 -8.44
CA SER A 234 -24.58 -37.28 -9.03
C SER A 234 -25.18 -37.31 -10.43
N LYS A 235 -24.47 -36.78 -11.43
CA LYS A 235 -24.71 -37.19 -12.82
C LYS A 235 -23.93 -38.48 -13.07
N PRO A 236 -24.47 -39.46 -13.83
CA PRO A 236 -23.70 -40.66 -14.17
C PRO A 236 -22.42 -40.26 -14.90
N GLY A 237 -21.26 -40.50 -14.29
CA GLY A 237 -19.94 -40.21 -14.85
C GLY A 237 -19.40 -38.78 -14.65
N ARG A 238 -20.09 -37.90 -13.91
CA ARG A 238 -19.56 -36.57 -13.56
C ARG A 238 -19.94 -36.22 -12.13
N THR A 239 -18.94 -36.04 -11.28
CA THR A 239 -19.14 -35.60 -9.90
C THR A 239 -18.90 -34.09 -9.89
N ASP A 240 -19.96 -33.29 -10.06
CA ASP A 240 -19.86 -31.83 -10.01
C ASP A 240 -19.76 -31.42 -8.53
N TRP A 241 -18.53 -31.33 -8.01
CA TRP A 241 -18.29 -30.88 -6.63
C TRP A 241 -18.22 -29.35 -6.58
N ARG A 242 -19.02 -28.72 -5.71
CA ARG A 242 -18.78 -27.33 -5.30
C ARG A 242 -18.51 -27.27 -3.81
N ARG A 243 -17.40 -26.64 -3.41
CA ARG A 243 -16.95 -26.58 -2.02
C ARG A 243 -16.68 -25.15 -1.56
N LEU A 244 -17.07 -24.86 -0.33
CA LEU A 244 -16.68 -23.65 0.41
C LEU A 244 -16.09 -24.09 1.74
N TYR A 245 -14.79 -23.86 1.94
CA TYR A 245 -14.08 -24.18 3.17
C TYR A 245 -13.75 -22.90 3.93
N TYR A 246 -14.27 -22.76 5.15
CA TYR A 246 -13.99 -21.66 6.06
C TYR A 246 -13.69 -22.24 7.46
N PRO A 247 -12.42 -22.26 7.91
CA PRO A 247 -12.09 -22.84 9.21
C PRO A 247 -12.74 -22.03 10.35
N ALA A 248 -13.17 -22.70 11.42
CA ALA A 248 -13.76 -22.05 12.60
C ALA A 248 -12.73 -21.18 13.36
N ASP A 249 -11.45 -21.48 13.16
CA ASP A 249 -10.32 -20.75 13.70
C ASP A 249 -9.22 -20.80 12.64
N VAL A 250 -8.92 -19.64 12.06
CA VAL A 250 -8.18 -19.53 10.80
C VAL A 250 -6.71 -19.94 10.95
N ASP A 251 -6.23 -20.02 12.20
CA ASP A 251 -4.83 -20.32 12.53
C ASP A 251 -4.60 -21.74 13.09
N THR A 252 -5.62 -22.60 13.20
CA THR A 252 -5.50 -23.93 13.85
C THR A 252 -5.88 -25.15 13.01
N VAL A 253 -6.13 -24.99 11.71
CA VAL A 253 -6.47 -26.13 10.86
C VAL A 253 -5.23 -26.70 10.18
N ASP A 254 -4.98 -27.98 10.42
CA ASP A 254 -4.16 -28.86 9.58
C ASP A 254 -4.97 -29.14 8.30
N PRO A 255 -4.65 -28.49 7.17
CA PRO A 255 -5.37 -28.68 5.93
C PRO A 255 -4.92 -30.02 5.35
N LEU A 256 -5.71 -30.67 4.50
CA LEU A 256 -5.10 -31.61 3.56
C LEU A 256 -4.13 -30.81 2.67
N ASP A 257 -2.87 -30.77 3.10
CA ASP A 257 -1.66 -30.34 2.40
C ASP A 257 -1.65 -28.86 1.94
N ASN A 258 -0.79 -28.04 2.56
CA ASN A 258 -0.59 -26.57 2.48
C ASN A 258 -0.36 -25.96 1.07
N GLY A 259 -1.06 -26.42 0.04
CA GLY A 259 -0.79 -26.05 -1.35
C GLY A 259 0.58 -26.53 -1.84
N TYR A 260 1.40 -27.21 -1.03
CA TYR A 260 2.71 -27.71 -1.46
C TYR A 260 2.62 -28.61 -2.69
N TRP A 261 1.57 -29.41 -2.82
CA TRP A 261 1.32 -30.18 -4.03
C TRP A 261 1.08 -29.30 -5.27
N LEU A 262 0.50 -28.10 -5.12
CA LEU A 262 0.33 -27.13 -6.22
C LEU A 262 1.67 -26.67 -6.80
N SER A 263 2.75 -26.68 -6.01
CA SER A 263 4.07 -26.28 -6.48
C SER A 263 4.57 -27.08 -7.69
N ASN A 264 4.04 -28.29 -7.90
CA ASN A 264 4.34 -29.14 -9.06
C ASN A 264 3.67 -28.66 -10.36
N TYR A 265 2.67 -27.76 -10.29
CA TYR A 265 1.80 -27.36 -11.39
C TYR A 265 2.04 -25.92 -11.86
N ARG A 266 3.28 -25.45 -11.84
CA ARG A 266 3.65 -24.06 -12.22
C ARG A 266 3.79 -23.85 -13.74
N ASN A 267 3.77 -24.92 -14.52
CA ASN A 267 3.97 -24.84 -15.96
C ASN A 267 2.82 -24.09 -16.61
N TYR A 268 3.13 -22.93 -17.21
CA TYR A 268 2.14 -22.11 -17.88
C TYR A 268 1.36 -22.90 -18.92
N LYS A 269 0.03 -22.84 -18.83
CA LYS A 269 -0.89 -23.43 -19.80
C LYS A 269 -2.17 -22.61 -19.91
N GLU A 270 -2.74 -22.53 -21.10
CA GLU A 270 -4.11 -22.01 -21.28
C GLU A 270 -5.06 -23.17 -21.57
N PHE A 271 -6.21 -23.17 -20.90
CA PHE A 271 -7.21 -24.22 -21.03
C PHE A 271 -8.33 -23.84 -22.00
N ALA A 272 -9.02 -24.84 -22.53
CA ALA A 272 -10.05 -24.63 -23.55
C ALA A 272 -11.26 -23.82 -23.06
N PHE A 273 -11.49 -23.76 -21.74
CA PHE A 273 -12.64 -23.10 -21.14
C PHE A 273 -12.45 -21.59 -20.90
N GLY A 274 -11.25 -21.05 -21.06
CA GLY A 274 -10.99 -19.61 -20.90
C GLY A 274 -9.52 -19.30 -20.67
N SER A 275 -9.14 -18.03 -20.91
CA SER A 275 -7.79 -17.57 -20.58
C SER A 275 -7.61 -17.43 -19.06
N ARG A 276 -6.38 -17.53 -18.59
CA ARG A 276 -6.01 -17.29 -17.19
C ARG A 276 -6.56 -15.96 -16.69
N SER A 277 -6.40 -14.88 -17.47
CA SER A 277 -6.82 -13.54 -17.07
C SER A 277 -8.34 -13.45 -16.92
N ASP A 278 -9.09 -13.96 -17.90
CA ASP A 278 -10.56 -13.91 -17.86
C ASP A 278 -11.11 -14.73 -16.70
N CYS A 279 -10.55 -15.92 -16.46
CA CYS A 279 -10.92 -16.77 -15.34
C CYS A 279 -10.61 -16.10 -13.98
N ARG A 280 -9.44 -15.49 -13.83
CA ARG A 280 -9.06 -14.74 -12.61
C ARG A 280 -9.98 -13.56 -12.37
N ASP A 281 -10.26 -12.76 -13.39
CA ASP A 281 -11.07 -11.55 -13.26
C ASP A 281 -12.54 -11.92 -12.92
N ASN A 282 -13.03 -13.06 -13.42
CA ASN A 282 -14.30 -13.64 -13.00
C ASN A 282 -14.32 -14.05 -11.52
N VAL A 283 -13.23 -14.65 -11.02
CA VAL A 283 -13.08 -14.98 -9.60
C VAL A 283 -13.15 -13.72 -8.74
N ILE A 284 -12.34 -12.71 -9.05
CA ILE A 284 -12.32 -11.42 -8.34
C ILE A 284 -13.71 -10.78 -8.36
N SER A 285 -14.34 -10.70 -9.53
CA SER A 285 -15.68 -10.09 -9.69
C SER A 285 -16.76 -10.78 -8.86
N LEU A 286 -16.68 -12.11 -8.67
CA LEU A 286 -17.63 -12.82 -7.81
C LEU A 286 -17.32 -12.60 -6.34
N LEU A 287 -16.07 -12.82 -5.93
CA LEU A 287 -15.66 -12.77 -4.52
C LEU A 287 -15.80 -11.37 -3.93
N SER A 288 -15.44 -10.32 -4.67
CA SER A 288 -15.56 -8.92 -4.22
C SER A 288 -17.00 -8.45 -3.99
N ARG A 289 -18.03 -9.24 -4.34
CA ARG A 289 -19.44 -8.95 -3.97
C ARG A 289 -19.78 -9.39 -2.55
N TYR A 290 -18.99 -10.32 -2.01
CA TYR A 290 -19.24 -10.97 -0.72
C TYR A 290 -18.09 -10.79 0.27
N ILE A 291 -16.96 -10.25 -0.17
CA ILE A 291 -15.77 -9.99 0.65
C ILE A 291 -15.52 -8.49 0.62
N ASP A 292 -15.49 -7.88 1.80
CA ASP A 292 -15.18 -6.45 1.99
C ASP A 292 -13.66 -6.24 1.94
N SER A 293 -13.09 -6.46 0.75
CA SER A 293 -11.67 -6.30 0.45
C SER A 293 -11.48 -6.04 -1.03
N ASP A 294 -10.52 -5.19 -1.36
CA ASP A 294 -10.02 -5.08 -2.73
C ASP A 294 -9.09 -6.27 -3.03
N LEU A 295 -9.63 -7.29 -3.70
CA LEU A 295 -8.85 -8.47 -4.08
C LEU A 295 -7.91 -8.21 -5.27
N THR A 296 -8.00 -7.05 -5.93
CA THR A 296 -7.07 -6.68 -7.01
C THR A 296 -5.71 -6.25 -6.48
N SER A 297 -5.63 -5.86 -5.20
CA SER A 297 -4.36 -5.53 -4.53
C SER A 297 -3.60 -6.76 -4.02
N TYR A 298 -4.17 -7.95 -4.15
CA TYR A 298 -3.55 -9.20 -3.73
C TYR A 298 -2.65 -9.73 -4.84
N ASP A 299 -1.51 -10.30 -4.45
CA ASP A 299 -0.72 -11.08 -5.39
C ASP A 299 -1.46 -12.39 -5.68
N VAL A 300 -1.54 -12.76 -6.97
CA VAL A 300 -2.24 -13.97 -7.40
C VAL A 300 -1.28 -14.93 -8.06
N LEU A 301 -0.83 -15.93 -7.29
CA LEU A 301 -0.10 -17.07 -7.84
C LEU A 301 -1.10 -17.98 -8.57
N THR A 302 -0.73 -18.41 -9.78
CA THR A 302 -1.58 -19.29 -10.60
C THR A 302 -0.88 -20.62 -10.83
N PHE A 303 -1.62 -21.71 -10.64
CA PHE A 303 -1.20 -23.06 -10.99
C PHE A 303 -2.14 -23.66 -12.02
N TYR A 304 -1.59 -24.54 -12.86
CA TYR A 304 -2.22 -25.07 -14.05
C TYR A 304 -2.40 -26.57 -13.90
N LEU A 305 -3.57 -26.98 -13.42
CA LEU A 305 -3.86 -28.37 -13.10
C LEU A 305 -4.35 -29.04 -14.37
N ASP A 306 -3.41 -29.52 -15.18
CA ASP A 306 -3.66 -30.25 -16.42
C ASP A 306 -3.90 -31.74 -16.14
N HIS A 307 -5.10 -32.23 -16.48
CA HIS A 307 -5.43 -33.64 -16.25
C HIS A 307 -4.61 -34.65 -17.07
N THR A 308 -3.90 -34.17 -18.10
CA THR A 308 -3.08 -35.03 -18.96
C THR A 308 -1.64 -35.21 -18.46
N GLU A 309 -1.22 -34.47 -17.43
CA GLU A 309 0.14 -34.56 -16.87
C GLU A 309 0.31 -35.80 -15.96
N ALA A 310 1.51 -36.40 -15.99
CA ALA A 310 1.82 -37.61 -15.21
C ALA A 310 2.10 -37.25 -13.74
N GLY A 311 1.54 -38.02 -12.79
CA GLY A 311 1.67 -37.76 -11.34
C GLY A 311 0.49 -36.98 -10.74
N TYR A 312 -0.57 -36.80 -11.53
CA TYR A 312 -1.79 -36.10 -11.17
C TYR A 312 -2.64 -36.91 -10.19
N ASP A 313 -2.43 -36.72 -8.88
CA ASP A 313 -3.26 -37.32 -7.83
C ASP A 313 -4.34 -36.33 -7.38
N LYS A 314 -5.59 -36.66 -7.69
CA LYS A 314 -6.79 -35.89 -7.36
C LYS A 314 -7.72 -36.76 -6.52
N THR A 315 -7.47 -36.83 -5.23
CA THR A 315 -8.43 -37.45 -4.30
C THR A 315 -9.75 -36.66 -4.22
N ASP A 316 -9.74 -35.39 -4.63
CA ASP A 316 -10.75 -34.38 -4.32
C ASP A 316 -11.31 -33.60 -5.53
N LEU A 317 -10.82 -33.84 -6.75
CA LEU A 317 -11.23 -33.15 -7.98
C LEU A 317 -11.53 -34.18 -9.08
N SER A 318 -12.35 -33.83 -10.08
CA SER A 318 -12.61 -34.72 -11.23
C SER A 318 -11.31 -35.04 -11.97
N SER A 319 -11.04 -36.33 -12.20
CA SER A 319 -9.81 -36.81 -12.83
C SER A 319 -9.67 -36.39 -14.29
N ASP A 320 -10.76 -36.02 -14.95
CA ASP A 320 -10.83 -35.84 -16.40
C ASP A 320 -10.99 -34.37 -16.81
N ASP A 321 -10.90 -33.44 -15.86
CA ASP A 321 -11.11 -32.01 -16.09
C ASP A 321 -9.84 -31.18 -15.80
N ASP A 322 -9.65 -30.12 -16.58
CA ASP A 322 -8.61 -29.12 -16.38
C ASP A 322 -9.06 -28.01 -15.40
N TYR A 323 -8.12 -27.46 -14.63
CA TYR A 323 -8.41 -26.39 -13.67
C TYR A 323 -7.29 -25.35 -13.56
N TYR A 324 -7.66 -24.09 -13.34
CA TYR A 324 -6.75 -23.12 -12.72
C TYR A 324 -6.91 -23.16 -11.20
N ALA A 325 -5.79 -23.09 -10.48
CA ALA A 325 -5.80 -22.76 -9.05
C ALA A 325 -5.22 -21.35 -8.86
N PHE A 326 -6.03 -20.44 -8.31
CA PHE A 326 -5.64 -19.08 -7.97
C PHE A 326 -5.42 -18.96 -6.48
N CYS A 327 -4.19 -18.66 -6.08
CA CYS A 327 -3.77 -18.44 -4.71
C CYS A 327 -3.60 -16.94 -4.47
N PHE A 328 -4.54 -16.34 -3.74
CA PHE A 328 -4.54 -14.92 -3.38
C PHE A 328 -3.72 -14.73 -2.10
N ILE A 329 -2.61 -14.01 -2.20
CA ILE A 329 -1.70 -13.74 -1.10
C ILE A 329 -1.89 -12.29 -0.67
N ALA A 330 -2.27 -12.10 0.60
CA ALA A 330 -2.41 -10.77 1.21
C ALA A 330 -1.02 -10.18 1.48
N ASN A 331 -0.36 -9.63 0.47
CA ASN A 331 0.99 -9.08 0.63
C ASN A 331 1.25 -7.83 -0.23
N PRO A 332 0.64 -6.68 0.10
CA PRO A 332 0.86 -5.46 -0.68
C PRO A 332 2.29 -4.90 -0.60
N TRP A 333 3.18 -5.48 0.22
CA TRP A 333 4.56 -5.00 0.42
C TRP A 333 5.62 -5.78 -0.37
N GLN A 334 5.37 -7.06 -0.71
CA GLN A 334 6.33 -7.86 -1.50
C GLN A 334 6.23 -7.61 -3.00
N SER A 335 5.07 -7.19 -3.54
CA SER A 335 4.92 -6.90 -4.97
C SER A 335 5.78 -5.73 -5.47
N ILE A 336 6.36 -4.93 -4.56
CA ILE A 336 7.31 -3.85 -4.85
C ILE A 336 8.77 -4.35 -4.86
N SER A 337 9.03 -5.57 -4.39
CA SER A 337 10.26 -6.33 -4.64
C SER A 337 10.06 -7.19 -5.88
N ALA A 338 9.93 -6.54 -7.04
CA ALA A 338 9.64 -7.17 -8.33
C ALA A 338 10.73 -8.15 -8.85
N ASP A 339 11.74 -8.50 -8.05
CA ASP A 339 12.81 -9.43 -8.45
C ASP A 339 12.75 -10.82 -7.80
N THR A 340 11.78 -11.11 -6.92
CA THR A 340 11.68 -12.44 -6.27
C THR A 340 10.34 -13.15 -6.47
N ALA A 341 9.37 -12.53 -7.13
CA ALA A 341 7.98 -12.97 -7.07
C ALA A 341 7.59 -14.21 -7.91
N ASP A 342 8.48 -14.80 -8.71
CA ASP A 342 8.05 -15.80 -9.70
C ASP A 342 8.53 -17.24 -9.48
N LYS A 343 9.35 -17.53 -8.46
CA LYS A 343 9.87 -18.90 -8.26
C LYS A 343 9.76 -19.49 -6.85
N ASP A 344 9.81 -18.67 -5.80
CA ASP A 344 9.89 -19.18 -4.42
C ASP A 344 8.65 -18.91 -3.55
N SER A 345 7.63 -18.23 -4.09
CA SER A 345 6.42 -17.92 -3.33
C SER A 345 5.61 -19.18 -3.03
N ASP A 346 5.45 -19.48 -1.73
CA ASP A 346 4.79 -20.67 -1.20
C ASP A 346 3.26 -20.51 -1.28
N PRO A 347 2.51 -21.42 -1.94
CA PRO A 347 1.05 -21.42 -1.89
C PRO A 347 0.47 -21.54 -0.47
N GLY A 348 1.24 -22.00 0.53
CA GLY A 348 0.87 -21.94 1.95
C GLY A 348 0.72 -20.52 2.51
N GLU A 349 1.22 -19.51 1.81
CA GLU A 349 1.03 -18.10 2.16
C GLU A 349 -0.31 -17.52 1.69
N ALA A 350 -1.08 -18.27 0.90
CA ALA A 350 -2.37 -17.80 0.38
C ALA A 350 -3.38 -17.58 1.50
N SER A 351 -4.09 -16.46 1.44
CA SER A 351 -5.29 -16.21 2.24
C SER A 351 -6.50 -16.92 1.65
N ILE A 352 -6.59 -16.95 0.31
CA ILE A 352 -7.68 -17.59 -0.43
C ILE A 352 -7.10 -18.47 -1.53
N ILE A 353 -7.57 -19.72 -1.60
CA ILE A 353 -7.31 -20.60 -2.75
C ILE A 353 -8.63 -20.83 -3.47
N VAL A 354 -8.63 -20.59 -4.79
CA VAL A 354 -9.81 -20.78 -5.65
C VAL A 354 -9.47 -21.75 -6.77
N ILE A 355 -10.26 -22.82 -6.91
CA ILE A 355 -10.18 -23.73 -8.05
C ILE A 355 -11.26 -23.35 -9.06
N TYR A 356 -10.84 -23.07 -10.29
CA TYR A 356 -11.69 -22.67 -11.40
C TYR A 356 -11.60 -23.70 -12.53
N GLY A 357 -12.72 -24.23 -12.99
CA GLY A 357 -12.81 -25.19 -14.09
C GLY A 357 -13.79 -24.73 -15.17
N SER A 358 -14.14 -25.66 -16.07
CA SER A 358 -15.03 -25.38 -17.21
C SER A 358 -16.42 -24.87 -16.83
N ASP A 359 -16.93 -25.26 -15.65
CA ASP A 359 -18.22 -24.85 -15.11
C ASP A 359 -18.14 -23.63 -14.14
N GLY A 360 -17.00 -22.94 -14.14
CA GLY A 360 -16.72 -21.77 -13.29
C GLY A 360 -15.99 -22.14 -12.00
N ILE A 361 -16.31 -21.45 -10.90
CA ILE A 361 -15.68 -21.70 -9.59
C ILE A 361 -16.19 -23.02 -9.00
N VAL A 362 -15.24 -23.89 -8.67
CA VAL A 362 -15.46 -25.26 -8.17
C VAL A 362 -15.13 -25.37 -6.69
N ASP A 363 -14.09 -24.69 -6.23
CA ASP A 363 -13.66 -24.72 -4.82
C ASP A 363 -13.20 -23.33 -4.39
N VAL A 364 -13.59 -22.91 -3.19
CA VAL A 364 -13.07 -21.71 -2.53
C VAL A 364 -12.67 -22.10 -1.12
N ARG A 365 -11.40 -21.89 -0.77
CA ARG A 365 -10.84 -22.17 0.54
C ARG A 365 -10.24 -20.92 1.14
N PHE A 366 -10.66 -20.61 2.36
CA PHE A 366 -10.03 -19.58 3.17
C PHE A 366 -9.01 -20.24 4.09
N GLN A 367 -7.76 -19.82 4.00
CA GLN A 367 -6.64 -20.37 4.77
C GLN A 367 -6.08 -19.37 5.79
N LYS A 368 -6.16 -18.07 5.49
CA LYS A 368 -5.74 -16.99 6.39
C LYS A 368 -6.85 -15.94 6.45
N SER A 369 -6.83 -15.13 7.51
CA SER A 369 -7.76 -14.01 7.62
C SER A 369 -7.60 -13.06 6.42
N ILE A 370 -8.72 -12.63 5.84
CA ILE A 370 -8.70 -11.69 4.72
C ILE A 370 -8.52 -10.30 5.28
N LYS A 371 -7.65 -9.53 4.64
CA LYS A 371 -7.27 -8.20 5.08
C LYS A 371 -7.63 -7.14 4.04
N GLU A 372 -8.23 -6.06 4.51
CA GLU A 372 -8.40 -4.83 3.76
C GLU A 372 -7.20 -3.92 4.07
N PHE A 373 -6.58 -3.39 3.02
CA PHE A 373 -5.42 -2.51 3.12
C PHE A 373 -5.80 -1.09 2.76
N GLY A 374 -5.54 -0.17 3.67
CA GLY A 374 -5.60 1.27 3.43
C GLY A 374 -4.21 1.88 3.50
N ILE A 375 -3.95 2.90 2.69
CA ILE A 375 -2.70 3.67 2.68
C ILE A 375 -3.00 5.14 2.95
N SER A 376 -2.09 5.84 3.65
CA SER A 376 -2.17 7.28 3.81
C SER A 376 -2.01 8.02 2.47
N GLU A 377 -2.57 9.22 2.35
CA GLU A 377 -2.43 10.04 1.12
C GLU A 377 -0.98 10.51 0.90
N GLU A 378 -0.27 10.80 2.00
CA GLU A 378 1.11 11.28 1.98
C GLU A 378 2.06 10.29 2.69
N PRO A 379 3.32 10.20 2.25
CA PRO A 379 4.35 9.46 2.97
C PRO A 379 4.68 10.16 4.29
N VAL A 380 5.14 9.39 5.27
CA VAL A 380 5.68 9.96 6.51
C VAL A 380 7.07 10.54 6.25
N GLY A 381 7.34 11.67 6.91
CA GLY A 381 8.71 12.19 7.02
C GLY A 381 9.56 11.22 7.81
N LEU A 382 10.58 10.66 7.17
CA LEU A 382 11.53 9.77 7.81
C LEU A 382 12.57 10.58 8.59
N MET A 383 13.07 10.01 9.68
CA MET A 383 14.25 10.50 10.36
C MET A 383 15.43 10.53 9.39
N ASP A 384 16.28 11.55 9.53
CA ASP A 384 17.54 11.64 8.81
C ASP A 384 18.39 10.38 9.05
N PHE A 385 19.00 9.87 7.98
CA PHE A 385 19.69 8.58 8.04
C PHE A 385 20.94 8.63 8.94
N ASP A 386 21.67 9.76 8.98
CA ASP A 386 22.83 9.91 9.86
C ASP A 386 22.40 9.95 11.33
N GLU A 387 21.30 10.64 11.64
CA GLU A 387 20.71 10.65 12.98
C GLU A 387 20.26 9.26 13.42
N LEU A 388 19.63 8.49 12.53
CA LEU A 388 19.27 7.10 12.79
C LEU A 388 20.50 6.24 13.11
N MET A 389 21.56 6.35 12.31
CA MET A 389 22.80 5.61 12.54
C MET A 389 23.45 5.99 13.87
N LEU A 390 23.37 7.27 14.28
CA LEU A 390 23.83 7.71 15.60
C LEU A 390 23.02 7.08 16.74
N LYS A 391 21.70 6.92 16.58
CA LYS A 391 20.87 6.20 17.56
C LYS A 391 21.21 4.73 17.64
N ALA A 392 21.49 4.08 16.51
CA ALA A 392 21.96 2.70 16.48
C ALA A 392 23.31 2.55 17.20
N MET A 393 24.27 3.45 16.95
CA MET A 393 25.54 3.49 17.70
C MET A 393 25.31 3.63 19.20
N THR A 394 24.47 4.58 19.60
CA THR A 394 24.18 4.86 21.00
C THR A 394 23.59 3.63 21.70
N TRP A 395 22.72 2.90 21.01
CA TRP A 395 22.20 1.63 21.51
C TRP A 395 23.31 0.58 21.71
N CYS A 396 24.23 0.42 20.75
CA CYS A 396 25.37 -0.50 20.90
C CYS A 396 26.26 -0.12 22.09
N TYR A 397 26.59 1.17 22.26
CA TYR A 397 27.40 1.64 23.39
C TYR A 397 26.68 1.53 24.75
N SER A 398 25.35 1.44 24.76
CA SER A 398 24.59 1.24 26.00
C SER A 398 24.69 -0.18 26.56
N LYS A 399 25.22 -1.13 25.76
CA LYS A 399 25.49 -2.49 26.22
C LYS A 399 26.74 -2.47 27.09
N ASP A 400 26.57 -2.87 28.35
CA ASP A 400 27.65 -3.02 29.33
C ASP A 400 28.43 -4.32 29.08
N ASP A 401 28.94 -4.44 27.85
CA ASP A 401 29.87 -5.47 27.41
C ASP A 401 31.06 -4.79 26.72
N ASP A 402 32.17 -5.50 26.50
CA ASP A 402 33.29 -5.03 25.66
C ASP A 402 33.11 -5.44 24.19
N SER A 403 31.87 -5.74 23.77
CA SER A 403 31.62 -6.25 22.42
C SER A 403 31.82 -5.19 21.35
N THR A 404 32.26 -5.66 20.18
CA THR A 404 32.25 -4.88 18.95
C THR A 404 31.04 -5.25 18.12
N TYR A 405 30.53 -4.29 17.35
CA TYR A 405 29.33 -4.42 16.55
C TYR A 405 29.63 -4.05 15.10
N GLU A 406 29.21 -4.90 14.18
CA GLU A 406 29.30 -4.67 12.74
C GLU A 406 27.90 -4.68 12.15
N ILE A 407 27.46 -3.56 11.58
CA ILE A 407 26.15 -3.39 10.94
C ILE A 407 26.35 -3.45 9.44
N THR A 408 25.73 -4.42 8.78
CA THR A 408 25.97 -4.74 7.36
C THR A 408 24.75 -4.52 6.46
N ARG A 409 23.56 -4.35 7.05
CA ARG A 409 22.32 -4.15 6.30
C ARG A 409 21.44 -3.11 6.96
N ALA A 410 20.84 -2.26 6.14
CA ALA A 410 19.75 -1.37 6.53
C ALA A 410 18.60 -1.50 5.53
N GLU A 411 17.42 -1.82 6.04
CA GLU A 411 16.22 -1.98 5.23
C GLU A 411 15.03 -1.32 5.91
N LEU A 412 14.35 -0.43 5.20
CA LEU A 412 13.03 0.04 5.59
C LEU A 412 12.06 -1.13 5.43
N ILE A 413 11.24 -1.36 6.43
CA ILE A 413 10.18 -2.38 6.42
C ILE A 413 8.91 -1.78 7.02
N LEU A 414 7.81 -2.51 6.87
CA LEU A 414 6.58 -2.22 7.61
C LEU A 414 6.46 -3.21 8.77
N ASP A 415 6.14 -2.67 9.94
CA ASP A 415 6.03 -3.44 11.18
C ASP A 415 4.78 -3.02 11.95
N HIS A 416 4.19 -3.94 12.70
CA HIS A 416 3.02 -3.69 13.54
C HIS A 416 3.37 -3.88 15.03
N ASP A 417 2.68 -3.13 15.90
CA ASP A 417 2.96 -3.10 17.34
C ASP A 417 2.04 -4.01 18.16
N THR A 418 1.01 -4.57 17.53
CA THR A 418 -0.09 -5.26 18.22
C THR A 418 -0.54 -6.51 17.49
N ASP A 419 -0.92 -7.53 18.24
CA ASP A 419 -1.61 -8.74 17.76
C ASP A 419 -3.13 -8.52 17.57
N SER A 420 -3.56 -7.26 17.41
CA SER A 420 -4.95 -6.91 17.13
C SER A 420 -5.34 -7.37 15.72
N SER A 421 -6.60 -7.73 15.51
CA SER A 421 -7.12 -8.08 14.18
C SER A 421 -7.07 -6.89 13.20
N ASP A 422 -7.27 -5.69 13.73
CA ASP A 422 -7.08 -4.40 13.05
C ASP A 422 -5.82 -3.73 13.59
N TYR A 423 -4.89 -3.37 12.73
CA TYR A 423 -3.61 -2.79 13.12
C TYR A 423 -3.10 -1.76 12.12
N VAL A 424 -2.21 -0.89 12.60
CA VAL A 424 -1.50 0.07 11.76
C VAL A 424 -0.09 -0.43 11.57
N LEU A 425 0.32 -0.53 10.31
CA LEU A 425 1.69 -0.78 9.94
C LEU A 425 2.42 0.54 9.84
N ARG A 426 3.53 0.62 10.57
CA ARG A 426 4.42 1.78 10.60
C ARG A 426 5.74 1.47 9.90
N PRO A 427 6.36 2.47 9.25
CA PRO A 427 7.69 2.32 8.71
C PRO A 427 8.72 2.14 9.83
N VAL A 428 9.56 1.11 9.70
CA VAL A 428 10.60 0.74 10.67
C VAL A 428 11.89 0.47 9.93
N TRP A 429 13.00 0.99 10.44
CA TRP A 429 14.33 0.61 9.99
C TRP A 429 14.78 -0.67 10.66
N ARG A 430 15.04 -1.68 9.85
CA ARG A 430 15.65 -2.95 10.24
C ARG A 430 17.14 -2.90 9.93
N LEU A 431 17.96 -2.98 10.98
CA LEU A 431 19.41 -3.00 10.87
C LEU A 431 19.94 -4.38 11.26
N GLU A 432 20.62 -5.08 10.35
CA GLU A 432 21.27 -6.36 10.64
C GLU A 432 22.66 -6.11 11.22
N ALA A 433 22.93 -6.67 12.39
CA ALA A 433 24.15 -6.47 13.13
C ALA A 433 24.75 -7.80 13.63
N THR A 434 26.08 -7.84 13.67
CA THR A 434 26.85 -8.91 14.27
C THR A 434 27.59 -8.38 15.50
N GLY A 435 27.28 -8.92 16.67
CA GLY A 435 27.96 -8.61 17.93
C GLY A 435 29.04 -9.65 18.22
N THR A 436 30.26 -9.18 18.50
CA THR A 436 31.43 -10.04 18.80
C THR A 436 31.99 -9.70 20.17
N GLY A 437 31.99 -10.67 21.08
CA GLY A 437 32.64 -10.60 22.40
C GLY A 437 33.93 -11.43 22.46
N ALA A 438 34.43 -11.69 23.65
CA ALA A 438 35.68 -12.42 23.86
C ALA A 438 35.60 -13.89 23.41
N ASP A 439 34.46 -14.54 23.64
CA ASP A 439 34.24 -15.98 23.42
C ASP A 439 32.94 -16.28 22.65
N TYR A 440 32.24 -15.24 22.19
CA TYR A 440 30.97 -15.37 21.47
C TYR A 440 30.87 -14.45 20.27
N GLN A 441 30.10 -14.90 19.28
CA GLN A 441 29.60 -14.08 18.19
C GLN A 441 28.12 -14.40 17.96
N TYR A 442 27.28 -13.37 17.79
CA TYR A 442 25.85 -13.55 17.52
C TYR A 442 25.36 -12.53 16.50
N ARG A 443 24.35 -12.95 15.73
CA ARG A 443 23.71 -12.11 14.71
C ARG A 443 22.29 -11.76 15.11
N PHE A 444 21.94 -10.49 14.97
CA PHE A 444 20.64 -9.99 15.38
C PHE A 444 20.22 -8.80 14.52
N GLU A 445 18.93 -8.50 14.55
CA GLU A 445 18.35 -7.31 13.93
C GLU A 445 17.99 -6.30 15.01
N MET A 446 18.22 -5.03 14.75
CA MET A 446 17.69 -3.92 15.55
C MET A 446 16.58 -3.23 14.77
N LEU A 447 15.46 -2.99 15.43
CA LEU A 447 14.32 -2.29 14.85
C LEU A 447 14.20 -0.89 15.46
N PHE A 448 14.16 0.12 14.60
CA PHE A 448 13.98 1.52 14.97
C PHE A 448 12.77 2.10 14.24
N ASP A 449 11.89 2.79 14.96
CA ASP A 449 10.80 3.53 14.35
C ASP A 449 11.35 4.55 13.34
N ALA A 450 10.91 4.49 12.08
CA ALA A 450 11.58 5.24 11.03
C ALA A 450 11.27 6.74 11.02
N VAL A 451 10.29 7.19 11.81
CA VAL A 451 9.91 8.61 11.93
C VAL A 451 10.62 9.24 13.14
N THR A 452 10.64 8.55 14.27
CA THR A 452 11.14 9.07 15.55
C THR A 452 12.55 8.59 15.88
N GLY A 453 13.03 7.55 15.19
CA GLY A 453 14.26 6.83 15.51
C GLY A 453 14.21 6.13 16.86
N GLN A 454 13.04 5.97 17.47
CA GLN A 454 12.92 5.27 18.75
C GLN A 454 13.29 3.79 18.56
N PHE A 455 14.17 3.27 19.42
CA PHE A 455 14.46 1.84 19.46
C PHE A 455 13.21 1.06 19.87
N ILE A 456 12.85 0.04 19.10
CA ILE A 456 11.66 -0.80 19.30
C ILE A 456 12.07 -2.11 20.00
N ARG A 457 12.81 -2.97 19.30
CA ARG A 457 13.22 -4.29 19.79
C ARG A 457 14.42 -4.84 19.01
N THR A 458 15.00 -5.93 19.53
CA THR A 458 15.93 -6.78 18.78
C THR A 458 15.32 -8.12 18.43
N VAL A 459 15.70 -8.68 17.27
CA VAL A 459 15.35 -10.04 16.85
C VAL A 459 16.63 -10.85 16.69
N THR A 460 16.79 -11.95 17.43
CA THR A 460 17.98 -12.81 17.27
C THR A 460 17.82 -13.69 16.04
N ILE A 461 18.80 -13.62 15.13
CA ILE A 461 18.83 -14.44 13.91
C ILE A 461 19.56 -15.76 14.20
N GLU A 462 20.76 -15.68 14.76
CA GLU A 462 21.60 -16.84 15.08
C GLU A 462 22.14 -16.70 16.52
N ARG A 463 22.02 -17.77 17.32
CA ARG A 463 22.55 -17.81 18.69
C ARG A 463 24.00 -18.29 18.69
N THR A 464 24.83 -17.50 19.38
CA THR A 464 26.19 -17.74 19.87
C THR A 464 26.94 -18.93 19.27
N VAL A 465 27.85 -18.64 18.34
CA VAL A 465 28.96 -19.56 18.06
C VAL A 465 30.02 -19.33 19.13
N THR A 466 30.30 -20.33 19.97
CA THR A 466 31.45 -20.30 20.88
C THR A 466 32.71 -20.35 20.02
N ILE A 467 33.52 -19.29 20.05
CA ILE A 467 34.79 -19.28 19.35
C ILE A 467 35.74 -20.16 20.18
N GLU A 468 36.10 -21.36 19.70
CA GLU A 468 37.12 -22.16 20.38
C GLU A 468 38.40 -21.32 20.51
N PRO A 469 39.01 -21.23 21.69
CA PRO A 469 40.26 -20.51 21.84
C PRO A 469 41.28 -21.16 20.90
N ALA A 470 41.91 -20.36 20.04
CA ALA A 470 42.95 -20.81 19.13
C ALA A 470 43.96 -21.64 19.94
N GLY A 471 44.05 -22.94 19.64
CA GLY A 471 44.93 -23.87 20.34
C GLY A 471 46.36 -23.34 20.33
N ASN A 472 46.94 -23.24 21.53
CA ASN A 472 48.35 -22.92 21.79
C ASN A 472 49.32 -23.84 21.05
#